data_AF-A0A8I6RXZ0-F1
#
_entry.id   AF-A0A8I6RXZ0-F1
#
_cell.length_a   1.000
_cell.length_b   1.000
_cell.length_c   1.000
_cell.angle_alpha   90.00
_cell.angle_beta   90.00
_cell.angle_gamma   90.00
#
_symmetry.space_group_name_H-M   'P 1'
#
loop_
_entity.id
_entity.type
_entity.pdbx_description
1 polymer ?
#
loop_
_entity_poly.entity_id
_entity_poly.type
_entity_poly.pdbx_seq_one_letter_code
_entity_poly.pdbx_strand_id
1 'polypeptide(L)'
;MQSHISLVCFACIVFVTFFVGSATTTPYLREKRQWDDIVDQCKIYDSTETTCQRCAKETKSVIVYPMCCEGRESAREWCTTFINYGITDDN
;
A
#
# COMPACT_ATOMS: atom_id res chain seq x y z
N MET A 1 -24.95 47.31 14.76
CA MET A 1 -25.46 46.15 14.00
C MET A 1 -24.40 45.50 13.10
N GLN A 2 -23.47 46.26 12.49
CA GLN A 2 -22.37 45.73 11.65
C GLN A 2 -21.40 44.77 12.36
N SER A 3 -21.00 45.05 13.62
CA SER A 3 -19.95 44.29 14.31
C SER A 3 -20.33 42.86 14.72
N HIS A 4 -21.63 42.58 14.90
CA HIS A 4 -22.09 41.24 15.28
C HIS A 4 -22.07 40.27 14.09
N ILE A 5 -22.30 40.77 12.87
CA ILE A 5 -22.30 39.97 11.65
C ILE A 5 -20.89 39.41 11.38
N SER A 6 -19.84 40.23 11.55
CA SER A 6 -18.45 39.78 11.41
C SER A 6 -18.06 38.70 12.43
N LEU A 7 -18.51 38.81 13.68
CA LEU A 7 -18.21 37.83 14.73
C LEU A 7 -18.87 36.48 14.45
N VAL A 8 -20.12 36.48 13.98
CA VAL A 8 -20.84 35.25 13.59
C VAL A 8 -20.17 34.58 12.40
N CYS A 9 -19.77 35.35 11.38
CA CYS A 9 -19.04 34.81 10.23
C CYS A 9 -17.70 34.16 10.65
N PHE A 10 -16.92 34.81 11.50
CA PHE A 10 -15.64 34.26 11.97
C PHE A 10 -15.86 32.98 12.79
N ALA A 11 -16.85 32.96 13.68
CA ALA A 11 -17.20 31.78 14.46
C ALA A 11 -17.64 30.61 13.56
N CYS A 12 -18.45 30.86 12.52
CA CYS A 12 -18.85 29.84 11.56
C CYS A 12 -17.66 29.27 10.78
N ILE A 13 -16.72 30.13 10.34
CA ILE A 13 -15.53 29.69 9.60
C ILE A 13 -14.64 28.80 10.48
N VAL A 14 -14.42 29.20 11.73
CA VAL A 14 -13.65 28.39 12.70
C VAL A 14 -14.36 27.06 13.00
N PHE A 15 -15.69 27.06 13.14
CA PHE A 15 -16.45 25.85 13.42
C PHE A 15 -16.41 24.86 12.24
N VAL A 16 -16.58 25.36 11.01
CA VAL A 16 -16.51 24.54 9.79
C VAL A 16 -15.12 23.96 9.59
N THR A 17 -14.06 24.74 9.76
CA THR A 17 -12.68 24.26 9.62
C THR A 17 -12.30 23.23 10.68
N PHE A 18 -12.79 23.39 11.91
CA PHE A 18 -12.57 22.43 13.00
C PHE A 18 -13.31 21.10 12.78
N PHE A 19 -14.57 21.16 12.31
CA PHE A 19 -15.36 19.96 11.97
C PHE A 19 -14.83 19.22 10.74
N VAL A 20 -14.36 19.94 9.72
CA VAL A 20 -13.75 19.30 8.53
C VAL A 20 -12.38 18.69 8.88
N GLY A 21 -11.62 19.29 9.79
CA GLY A 21 -10.30 18.78 10.20
C GLY A 21 -10.34 17.49 11.05
N SER A 22 -11.46 17.21 11.73
CA SER A 22 -11.62 15.99 12.54
C SER A 22 -12.01 14.75 11.71
N ALA A 23 -12.34 14.92 10.43
CA ALA A 23 -12.69 13.81 9.53
C ALA A 23 -11.49 13.28 8.70
N THR A 24 -10.29 13.84 8.86
CA THR A 24 -9.11 13.49 8.05
C THR A 24 -7.98 12.86 8.86
N THR A 25 -8.27 11.78 9.60
CA THR A 25 -7.25 10.77 9.87
C THR A 25 -7.28 9.74 8.74
N THR A 26 -6.21 9.77 7.96
CA THR A 26 -6.05 9.22 6.61
C THR A 26 -6.34 7.72 6.45
N PRO A 27 -7.03 7.28 5.37
CA PRO A 27 -7.13 5.86 4.98
C PRO A 27 -5.76 5.21 4.66
N TYR A 28 -4.72 6.02 4.43
CA TYR A 28 -3.36 5.60 4.08
C TYR A 28 -2.68 4.68 5.13
N LEU A 29 -2.89 4.93 6.44
CA LEU A 29 -2.25 4.13 7.49
C LEU A 29 -2.90 2.75 7.67
N ARG A 30 -4.18 2.62 7.35
CA ARG A 30 -4.89 1.33 7.35
C ARG A 30 -4.39 0.45 6.23
N GLU A 31 -4.17 1.02 5.04
CA GLU A 31 -3.60 0.30 3.91
C GLU A 31 -2.18 -0.19 4.20
N LYS A 32 -1.31 0.66 4.79
CA LYS A 32 0.07 0.26 5.14
C LYS A 32 0.13 -0.91 6.14
N ARG A 33 -0.69 -0.90 7.19
CA ARG A 33 -0.72 -1.99 8.19
C ARG A 33 -1.14 -3.33 7.57
N GLN A 34 -2.02 -3.31 6.58
CA GLN A 34 -2.45 -4.52 5.88
C GLN A 34 -1.31 -5.14 5.06
N TRP A 35 -0.43 -4.33 4.48
CA TRP A 35 0.73 -4.83 3.74
C TRP A 35 1.79 -5.50 4.65
N ASP A 36 2.04 -4.95 5.83
CA ASP A 36 3.00 -5.53 6.78
C ASP A 36 2.57 -6.93 7.28
N ASP A 37 1.25 -7.16 7.46
CA ASP A 37 0.70 -8.46 7.87
C ASP A 37 0.84 -9.53 6.77
N ILE A 38 0.59 -9.16 5.51
CA ILE A 38 0.76 -10.04 4.33
C ILE A 38 2.23 -10.45 4.15
N VAL A 39 3.15 -9.52 4.38
CA VAL A 39 4.60 -9.77 4.32
C VAL A 39 5.02 -10.79 5.39
N ASP A 40 4.43 -10.73 6.58
CA ASP A 40 4.78 -11.63 7.68
C ASP A 40 4.32 -13.08 7.41
N GLN A 41 3.15 -13.27 6.80
CA GLN A 41 2.68 -14.59 6.40
C GLN A 41 3.59 -15.25 5.34
N CYS A 42 4.25 -14.45 4.51
CA CYS A 42 5.17 -14.94 3.49
C CYS A 42 6.43 -15.58 4.10
N LYS A 43 6.88 -15.09 5.26
CA LYS A 43 8.05 -15.64 6.00
C LYS A 43 7.81 -17.04 6.57
N ILE A 44 6.57 -17.51 6.59
CA ILE A 44 6.22 -18.86 7.05
C ILE A 44 6.77 -19.91 6.06
N TYR A 45 6.90 -19.55 4.78
CA TYR A 45 7.34 -20.45 3.71
C TYR A 45 8.60 -19.91 3.01
N ASP A 46 9.77 -20.36 3.46
CA ASP A 46 11.11 -19.95 2.99
C ASP A 46 11.29 -19.98 1.45
N SER A 47 10.72 -20.99 0.79
CA SER A 47 10.77 -21.12 -0.67
C SER A 47 9.90 -20.09 -1.41
N THR A 48 8.78 -19.68 -0.81
CA THR A 48 7.87 -18.68 -1.37
C THR A 48 8.42 -17.28 -1.12
N GLU A 49 8.96 -17.02 0.07
CA GLU A 49 9.65 -15.78 0.40
C GLU A 49 10.78 -15.49 -0.59
N THR A 50 11.69 -16.45 -0.79
CA THR A 50 12.83 -16.29 -1.69
C THR A 50 12.39 -15.97 -3.13
N THR A 51 11.35 -16.66 -3.62
CA THR A 51 10.80 -16.44 -4.97
C THR A 51 10.19 -15.04 -5.09
N CYS A 52 9.35 -14.64 -4.13
CA CYS A 52 8.69 -13.34 -4.14
C CYS A 52 9.68 -12.18 -3.96
N GLN A 53 10.69 -12.32 -3.09
CA GLN A 53 11.75 -11.33 -2.92
C GLN A 53 12.54 -11.12 -4.22
N ARG A 54 12.93 -12.22 -4.87
CA ARG A 54 13.65 -12.16 -6.14
C ARG A 54 12.81 -11.54 -7.24
N CYS A 55 11.54 -11.92 -7.35
CA CYS A 55 10.61 -11.36 -8.33
C CYS A 55 10.41 -9.84 -8.15
N ALA A 56 10.21 -9.38 -6.91
CA ALA A 56 10.07 -7.97 -6.60
C ALA A 56 11.33 -7.16 -6.93
N LYS A 57 12.51 -7.76 -6.74
CA LYS A 57 13.80 -7.16 -7.10
C LYS A 57 13.95 -6.98 -8.60
N GLU A 58 13.63 -8.01 -9.39
CA GLU A 58 13.75 -7.96 -10.86
C GLU A 58 12.74 -6.99 -11.49
N THR A 59 11.51 -7.01 -11.01
CA THR A 59 10.43 -6.12 -11.49
C THR A 59 10.55 -4.69 -10.99
N LYS A 60 11.40 -4.44 -9.98
CA LYS A 60 11.57 -3.14 -9.29
C LYS A 60 10.26 -2.57 -8.76
N SER A 61 9.29 -3.45 -8.48
CA SER A 61 7.95 -3.06 -8.10
C SER A 61 7.63 -3.54 -6.69
N VAL A 62 7.33 -2.58 -5.81
CA VAL A 62 7.00 -2.83 -4.40
C VAL A 62 5.65 -3.53 -4.20
N ILE A 63 4.76 -3.53 -5.21
CA ILE A 63 3.46 -4.22 -5.13
C ILE A 63 3.58 -5.71 -5.48
N VAL A 64 4.61 -6.13 -6.19
CA VAL A 64 4.78 -7.51 -6.66
C VAL A 64 5.07 -8.44 -5.48
N TYR A 65 5.87 -7.98 -4.51
CA TYR A 65 6.21 -8.77 -3.33
C TYR A 65 4.95 -9.27 -2.57
N PRO A 66 4.05 -8.39 -2.10
CA PRO A 66 2.88 -8.84 -1.38
C PRO A 66 1.82 -9.50 -2.27
N MET A 67 1.71 -9.16 -3.56
CA MET A 67 0.82 -9.91 -4.47
C MET A 67 1.29 -11.35 -4.68
N CYS A 68 2.60 -11.57 -4.76
CA CYS A 68 3.19 -12.89 -4.85
C CYS A 68 2.97 -13.68 -3.55
N CYS A 69 3.11 -13.04 -2.38
CA CYS A 69 2.87 -13.65 -1.07
C CYS A 69 1.39 -14.02 -0.84
N GLU A 70 0.46 -13.18 -1.30
CA GLU A 70 -0.98 -13.46 -1.23
C GLU A 70 -1.44 -14.46 -2.31
N GLY A 71 -0.60 -14.76 -3.30
CA GLY A 71 -0.96 -15.61 -4.44
C GLY A 71 -2.06 -14.98 -5.32
N ARG A 72 -2.24 -13.66 -5.23
CA ARG A 72 -3.29 -12.93 -5.95
C ARG A 72 -3.02 -12.99 -7.45
N GLU A 73 -4.06 -13.20 -8.26
CA GLU A 73 -3.96 -13.18 -9.73
C GLU A 73 -2.90 -14.13 -10.33
N SER A 74 -2.64 -15.28 -9.68
CA SER A 74 -1.55 -16.19 -10.07
C SER A 74 -0.17 -15.52 -10.10
N ALA A 75 0.02 -14.42 -9.36
CA ALA A 75 1.29 -13.68 -9.30
C ALA A 75 2.46 -14.56 -8.85
N ARG A 76 2.21 -15.60 -8.03
CA ARG A 76 3.24 -16.57 -7.63
C ARG A 76 3.73 -17.42 -8.79
N GLU A 77 2.82 -17.93 -9.63
CA GLU A 77 3.17 -18.70 -10.83
C GLU A 77 3.87 -17.79 -11.85
N TRP A 78 3.33 -16.59 -12.05
CA TRP A 78 3.95 -15.58 -12.91
C TRP A 78 5.37 -15.24 -12.45
N CYS A 79 5.59 -14.99 -11.15
CA CYS A 79 6.92 -14.72 -10.61
C CYS A 79 7.87 -15.90 -10.82
N THR A 80 7.38 -17.13 -10.65
CA THR A 80 8.18 -18.34 -10.87
C THR A 80 8.58 -18.45 -12.34
N THR A 81 7.67 -18.21 -13.28
CA THR A 81 7.97 -18.20 -14.72
C THR A 81 8.88 -17.03 -15.10
N PHE A 82 8.63 -15.83 -14.57
CA PHE A 82 9.35 -14.60 -14.87
C PHE A 82 10.83 -14.66 -14.43
N ILE A 83 11.10 -15.15 -13.22
CA ILE A 83 12.48 -15.34 -12.74
C ILE A 83 13.22 -16.38 -13.60
N ASN A 84 12.52 -17.42 -14.05
CA ASN A 84 13.10 -18.48 -14.86
C ASN A 84 13.24 -18.10 -16.35
N TYR A 85 12.52 -17.08 -16.81
CA TYR A 85 12.51 -16.65 -18.21
C TYR A 85 13.88 -16.15 -18.69
N GLY A 86 14.71 -15.61 -17.80
CA GLY A 86 16.06 -15.11 -18.13
C GLY A 86 17.19 -16.15 -18.15
N ILE A 87 16.92 -17.44 -17.90
CA ILE A 87 17.97 -18.49 -17.92
C ILE A 87 18.25 -18.95 -19.37
N THR A 88 17.38 -18.64 -20.33
CA THR A 88 17.46 -19.11 -21.72
C THR A 88 17.99 -18.09 -22.72
N ASP A 89 18.16 -16.82 -22.35
CA ASP A 89 18.52 -15.72 -23.29
C ASP A 89 19.88 -15.04 -23.01
N ASP A 90 20.76 -15.67 -22.22
CA ASP A 90 22.18 -15.31 -22.11
C ASP A 90 23.03 -16.42 -22.78
N ASN A 91 23.06 -16.44 -24.12
CA ASN A 91 24.06 -17.16 -24.92
C ASN A 91 24.65 -16.26 -26.01
#